data_AF-A0A518D2D0-F1
#
_entry.id   AF-A0A518D2D0-F1
#
_cell.length_a   1.000
_cell.length_b   1.000
_cell.length_c   1.000
_cell.angle_alpha   90.00
_cell.angle_beta   90.00
_cell.angle_gamma   90.00
#
_symmetry.space_group_name_H-M   'P 1'
#
loop_
_entity.id
_entity.type
_entity.pdbx_description
1 polymer ?
#
loop_
_entity_poly.entity_id
_entity_poly.type
_entity_poly.pdbx_seq_one_letter_code
_entity_poly.pdbx_strand_id
1 'polypeptide(L)'
;MRTFASLLAVAALLVFLPACRTTTENDRVEYATTNFEALVDGASDELGLATRLLEDAPESAERDALALEIDAALRLVEELRGELERANATGRTEEMQNLTRPVIVLVQTASLLAERAGRLGADA
;
A
#
# COMPACT_ATOMS: atom_id res chain seq x y z
N MET A 1 -23.43 1.61 0.17
CA MET A 1 -22.88 2.52 -0.86
C MET A 1 -21.74 3.34 -0.27
N ARG A 2 -20.54 2.76 -0.10
CA ARG A 2 -19.37 3.40 0.56
C ARG A 2 -18.02 3.13 -0.13
N THR A 3 -18.02 2.67 -1.38
CA THR A 3 -16.79 2.25 -2.10
C THR A 3 -16.17 3.32 -3.00
N PHE A 4 -16.77 4.50 -3.15
CA PHE A 4 -16.27 5.54 -4.07
C PHE A 4 -15.30 6.54 -3.45
N ALA A 5 -15.07 6.52 -2.13
CA ALA A 5 -14.21 7.51 -1.49
C ALA A 5 -12.70 7.21 -1.61
N SER A 6 -12.30 5.93 -1.68
CA SER A 6 -10.87 5.57 -1.65
C SER A 6 -10.16 5.84 -3.00
N LEU A 7 -10.84 5.58 -4.13
CA LEU A 7 -10.30 5.86 -5.47
C LEU A 7 -10.16 7.37 -5.75
N LEU A 8 -10.97 8.22 -5.11
CA LEU A 8 -10.90 9.67 -5.29
C LEU A 8 -9.66 10.27 -4.60
N ALA A 9 -9.19 9.66 -3.50
CA ALA A 9 -8.00 10.11 -2.78
C ALA A 9 -6.72 9.85 -3.59
N VAL A 10 -6.62 8.68 -4.24
CA VAL A 10 -5.49 8.33 -5.13
C VAL A 10 -5.49 9.22 -6.38
N ALA A 11 -6.66 9.52 -6.95
CA ALA A 11 -6.77 10.42 -8.09
C ALA A 11 -6.43 11.88 -7.72
N ALA A 12 -6.77 12.34 -6.52
CA ALA A 12 -6.42 13.68 -6.05
C ALA A 12 -4.90 13.86 -5.85
N LEU A 13 -4.19 12.81 -5.43
CA LEU A 13 -2.72 12.82 -5.32
C LEU A 13 -2.02 12.96 -6.69
N LEU A 14 -2.60 12.37 -7.74
CA LEU A 14 -2.04 12.43 -9.10
C LEU A 14 -2.36 13.73 -9.87
N VAL A 15 -3.29 14.56 -9.37
CA VAL A 15 -3.76 15.76 -10.09
C VAL A 15 -3.10 17.06 -9.60
N PHE A 16 -2.46 17.10 -8.42
CA PHE A 16 -1.77 18.30 -7.89
C PHE A 16 -0.33 18.51 -8.39
N LEU A 17 -0.07 18.09 -9.63
CA LEU A 17 1.23 18.19 -10.32
C LEU A 17 1.69 19.58 -10.84
N PRO A 18 1.04 20.75 -10.57
CA PRO A 18 1.62 22.02 -10.98
C PRO A 18 1.79 23.03 -9.83
N ALA A 19 2.45 22.67 -8.74
CA ALA A 19 2.88 23.67 -7.75
C ALA A 19 4.25 23.34 -7.16
N CYS A 20 5.30 23.76 -7.87
CA CYS A 20 6.48 24.46 -7.31
C CYS A 20 7.67 24.34 -8.26
N ARG A 21 7.92 25.41 -9.03
CA ARG A 21 9.09 25.55 -9.91
C ARG A 21 10.40 25.80 -9.15
N THR A 22 10.43 25.61 -7.83
CA THR A 22 11.59 25.92 -6.96
C THR A 22 11.91 24.85 -5.92
N THR A 23 11.27 23.69 -5.94
CA THR A 23 11.70 22.56 -5.10
C THR A 23 13.08 22.10 -5.55
N THR A 24 14.05 22.15 -4.65
CA THR A 24 15.34 21.50 -4.85
C THR A 24 15.12 20.00 -5.06
N GLU A 25 16.09 19.30 -5.64
CA GLU A 25 15.99 17.85 -5.81
C GLU A 25 15.74 17.13 -4.47
N ASN A 26 16.28 17.69 -3.38
CA ASN A 26 16.08 17.22 -2.01
C ASN A 26 14.62 17.34 -1.54
N ASP A 27 13.95 18.47 -1.81
CA ASP A 27 12.54 18.66 -1.44
C ASP A 27 11.60 17.70 -2.19
N ARG A 28 11.98 17.31 -3.42
CA ARG A 28 11.22 16.33 -4.20
C ARG A 28 11.38 14.91 -3.65
N VAL A 29 12.58 14.57 -3.17
CA VAL A 29 12.84 13.28 -2.52
C VAL A 29 12.05 13.22 -1.21
N GLU A 30 12.17 14.21 -0.33
CA GLU A 30 11.46 14.25 0.96
C GLU A 30 9.93 14.17 0.81
N TYR A 31 9.36 14.89 -0.19
CA TYR A 31 7.94 14.81 -0.50
C TYR A 31 7.53 13.44 -1.07
N ALA A 32 8.34 12.84 -1.93
CA ALA A 32 8.08 11.50 -2.45
C ALA A 32 8.12 10.45 -1.34
N THR A 33 9.09 10.53 -0.42
CA THR A 33 9.21 9.51 0.63
C THR A 33 8.11 9.58 1.66
N THR A 34 7.74 10.78 2.11
CA THR A 34 6.63 10.96 3.04
C THR A 34 5.34 10.36 2.47
N ASN A 35 5.14 10.48 1.14
CA ASN A 35 4.00 9.87 0.46
C ASN A 35 4.12 8.34 0.37
N PHE A 36 5.30 7.79 0.11
CA PHE A 36 5.48 6.33 0.04
C PHE A 36 5.36 5.66 1.41
N GLU A 37 5.91 6.24 2.47
CA GLU A 37 5.74 5.74 3.83
C GLU A 37 4.26 5.69 4.21
N ALA A 38 3.52 6.77 3.97
CA ALA A 38 2.08 6.81 4.23
C ALA A 38 1.29 5.77 3.41
N LEU A 39 1.68 5.52 2.16
CA LEU A 39 1.05 4.50 1.31
C LEU A 39 1.35 3.08 1.79
N VAL A 40 2.60 2.80 2.19
CA VAL A 40 3.00 1.49 2.73
C VAL A 40 2.32 1.24 4.07
N ASP A 41 2.21 2.24 4.94
CA ASP A 41 1.49 2.14 6.20
C ASP A 41 -0.02 1.92 5.98
N GLY A 42 -0.64 2.66 5.07
CA GLY A 42 -2.04 2.46 4.70
C GLY A 42 -2.31 1.06 4.14
N ALA A 43 -1.41 0.53 3.30
CA ALA A 43 -1.49 -0.85 2.82
C ALA A 43 -1.34 -1.87 3.96
N SER A 44 -0.43 -1.62 4.92
CA SER A 44 -0.27 -2.45 6.11
C SER A 44 -1.55 -2.49 6.95
N ASP A 45 -2.23 -1.36 7.12
CA ASP A 45 -3.49 -1.27 7.86
C ASP A 45 -4.61 -2.03 7.14
N GLU A 46 -4.71 -1.90 5.81
CA GLU A 46 -5.67 -2.65 5.00
C GLU A 46 -5.43 -4.17 5.07
N LEU A 47 -4.18 -4.61 5.02
CA LEU A 47 -3.82 -6.02 5.21
C LEU A 47 -4.15 -6.51 6.61
N GLY A 48 -3.91 -5.70 7.65
CA GLY A 48 -4.31 -6.02 9.02
C GLY A 48 -5.83 -6.14 9.18
N LEU A 49 -6.60 -5.32 8.47
CA LEU A 49 -8.06 -5.48 8.38
C LEU A 49 -8.44 -6.77 7.65
N ALA A 50 -7.78 -7.07 6.53
CA ALA A 50 -8.00 -8.30 5.76
C ALA A 50 -7.77 -9.56 6.62
N THR A 51 -6.70 -9.58 7.43
CA THR A 51 -6.43 -10.67 8.38
C THR A 51 -7.57 -10.87 9.36
N ARG A 52 -8.06 -9.80 10.01
CA ARG A 52 -9.17 -9.87 10.97
C ARG A 52 -10.46 -10.36 10.33
N LEU A 53 -10.80 -9.87 9.14
CA LEU A 53 -11.98 -10.32 8.40
C LEU A 53 -11.88 -11.82 8.02
N LEU A 54 -10.66 -12.29 7.75
CA LEU A 54 -10.41 -13.69 7.41
C LEU A 54 -10.43 -14.63 8.63
N GLU A 55 -10.17 -14.12 9.84
CA GLU A 55 -10.28 -14.87 11.09
C GLU A 55 -11.73 -15.30 11.38
N ASP A 56 -12.69 -14.44 11.05
CA ASP A 56 -14.13 -14.69 11.22
C ASP A 56 -14.71 -15.56 10.10
N ALA A 57 -13.99 -15.75 9.00
CA ALA A 57 -14.44 -16.56 7.87
C ALA A 57 -14.35 -18.07 8.17
N PRO A 58 -15.30 -18.89 7.67
CA PRO A 58 -15.31 -20.33 7.87
C PRO A 58 -14.10 -20.99 7.22
N GLU A 59 -13.62 -22.07 7.84
CA GLU A 59 -12.55 -22.89 7.29
C GLU A 59 -12.89 -23.40 5.89
N SER A 60 -12.03 -23.07 4.94
CA SER A 60 -12.15 -23.45 3.54
C SER A 60 -10.80 -23.34 2.85
N ALA A 61 -10.60 -24.07 1.75
CA ALA A 61 -9.39 -23.94 0.94
C ALA A 61 -9.19 -22.52 0.39
N GLU A 62 -10.28 -21.78 0.15
CA GLU A 62 -10.24 -20.38 -0.27
C GLU A 62 -9.71 -19.47 0.85
N ARG A 63 -10.17 -19.68 2.10
CA ARG A 63 -9.63 -18.98 3.27
C ARG A 63 -8.13 -19.23 3.42
N ASP A 64 -7.69 -20.48 3.32
CA ASP A 64 -6.28 -20.84 3.45
C ASP A 64 -5.41 -20.22 2.34
N ALA A 65 -5.89 -20.24 1.10
CA ALA A 65 -5.21 -19.60 -0.02
C ALA A 65 -5.10 -18.08 0.19
N LEU A 66 -6.18 -17.45 0.62
CA LEU A 66 -6.21 -16.01 0.89
C LEU A 66 -5.30 -15.63 2.06
N ALA A 67 -5.18 -16.48 3.09
CA ALA A 67 -4.25 -16.26 4.20
C ALA A 67 -2.79 -16.25 3.72
N LEU A 68 -2.42 -17.15 2.81
CA LEU A 68 -1.07 -17.19 2.22
C LEU A 68 -0.79 -15.94 1.38
N GLU A 69 -1.78 -15.44 0.63
CA GLU A 69 -1.64 -14.21 -0.15
C GLU A 69 -1.45 -12.98 0.76
N ILE A 70 -2.19 -12.90 1.87
CA ILE A 70 -2.05 -11.82 2.86
C ILE A 70 -0.68 -11.87 3.54
N ASP A 71 -0.20 -13.06 3.94
CA ASP A 71 1.13 -13.22 4.54
C ASP A 71 2.25 -12.79 3.58
N ALA A 72 2.14 -13.16 2.29
CA ALA A 72 3.08 -12.72 1.27
C ALA A 72 3.08 -11.19 1.09
N ALA A 73 1.91 -10.55 1.11
CA ALA A 73 1.78 -9.11 1.02
C ALA A 73 2.37 -8.39 2.26
N LEU A 74 2.19 -8.94 3.47
CA LEU A 74 2.80 -8.40 4.69
C LEU A 74 4.32 -8.46 4.66
N ARG A 75 4.91 -9.54 4.12
CA ARG A 75 6.37 -9.60 3.91
C ARG A 75 6.85 -8.55 2.92
N LEU A 76 6.07 -8.28 1.86
CA LEU A 76 6.38 -7.20 0.91
C LEU A 76 6.33 -5.82 1.57
N VAL A 77 5.40 -5.58 2.51
CA VAL A 77 5.38 -4.36 3.33
C VAL A 77 6.71 -4.20 4.09
N GLU A 78 7.17 -5.25 4.76
CA GLU A 78 8.43 -5.22 5.53
C GLU A 78 9.64 -4.96 4.63
N GLU A 79 9.71 -5.61 3.46
CA GLU A 79 10.75 -5.40 2.46
C GLU A 79 10.77 -3.94 1.98
N LEU A 80 9.61 -3.40 1.60
CA LEU A 80 9.50 -2.03 1.12
C LEU A 80 9.79 -0.98 2.19
N ARG A 81 9.45 -1.24 3.47
CA ARG A 81 9.87 -0.37 4.57
C ARG A 81 11.40 -0.31 4.69
N GLY A 82 12.07 -1.47 4.62
CA GLY A 82 13.52 -1.53 4.65
C GLY A 82 14.19 -0.90 3.42
N GLU A 83 13.53 -0.95 2.25
CA GLU A 83 14.00 -0.24 1.05
C GLU A 83 13.82 1.27 1.15
N LEU A 84 12.68 1.74 1.65
CA LEU A 84 12.41 3.16 1.88
C LEU A 84 13.39 3.76 2.90
N GLU A 85 13.66 3.06 4.00
CA GLU A 85 14.64 3.48 5.01
C GLU A 85 16.04 3.61 4.39
N ARG A 86 16.45 2.63 3.57
CA ARG A 86 17.74 2.68 2.86
C ARG A 86 17.79 3.83 1.85
N ALA A 87 16.76 4.01 1.03
CA ALA A 87 16.71 5.07 0.02
C ALA A 87 16.69 6.46 0.67
N ASN A 88 16.03 6.62 1.82
CA ASN A 88 16.08 7.83 2.63
C ASN A 88 17.50 8.11 3.15
N ALA A 89 18.18 7.09 3.66
CA ALA A 89 19.53 7.25 4.21
C ALA A 89 20.58 7.63 3.13
N THR A 90 20.41 7.17 1.88
CA THR A 90 21.32 7.48 0.77
C THR A 90 21.00 8.82 0.09
N GLY A 91 19.79 9.36 0.27
CA GLY A 91 19.34 10.61 -0.36
C GLY A 91 19.28 10.54 -1.89
N ARG A 92 19.24 9.33 -2.47
CA ARG A 92 19.30 9.12 -3.92
C ARG A 92 17.91 9.08 -4.55
N THR A 93 17.62 10.10 -5.35
CA THR A 93 16.36 10.23 -6.10
C THR A 93 16.03 9.01 -6.98
N GLU A 94 17.04 8.39 -7.59
CA GLU A 94 16.85 7.21 -8.46
C GLU A 94 16.39 5.98 -7.68
N GLU A 95 16.96 5.74 -6.49
CA GLU A 95 16.53 4.66 -5.59
C GLU A 95 15.07 4.87 -5.18
N MET A 96 14.69 6.11 -4.85
CA MET A 96 13.30 6.46 -4.55
C MET A 96 12.35 6.22 -5.73
N GLN A 97 12.75 6.59 -6.95
CA GLN A 97 11.92 6.39 -8.15
C GLN A 97 11.67 4.89 -8.41
N ASN A 98 12.66 4.03 -8.16
CA ASN A 98 12.53 2.58 -8.32
C ASN A 98 11.48 1.96 -7.38
N LEU A 99 11.17 2.60 -6.25
CA LEU A 99 10.16 2.15 -5.29
C LEU A 99 8.72 2.48 -5.70
N THR A 100 8.53 3.42 -6.63
CA THR A 100 7.19 3.87 -7.05
C THR A 100 6.30 2.72 -7.50
N ARG A 101 6.81 1.85 -8.38
CA ARG A 101 6.03 0.74 -8.92
C ARG A 101 5.72 -0.33 -7.86
N PRO A 102 6.70 -0.82 -7.08
CA PRO A 102 6.43 -1.74 -5.97
C PRO A 102 5.39 -1.21 -4.98
N VAL A 103 5.49 0.06 -4.57
CA VAL A 103 4.53 0.68 -3.62
C VAL A 103 3.12 0.72 -4.20
N ILE A 104 2.96 1.11 -5.47
CA ILE A 104 1.66 1.12 -6.14
C ILE A 104 1.06 -0.29 -6.21
N VAL A 105 1.88 -1.28 -6.55
CA VAL A 105 1.44 -2.68 -6.62
C VAL A 105 0.99 -3.15 -5.24
N LEU A 106 1.76 -2.87 -4.19
CA LEU A 106 1.40 -3.22 -2.82
C LEU A 106 0.04 -2.64 -2.42
N VAL A 107 -0.19 -1.35 -2.66
CA VAL A 107 -1.46 -0.68 -2.31
C VAL A 107 -2.64 -1.34 -3.04
N GLN A 108 -2.51 -1.59 -4.33
CA GLN A 108 -3.55 -2.26 -5.12
C GLN A 108 -3.82 -3.69 -4.63
N THR A 109 -2.75 -4.42 -4.30
CA THR A 109 -2.85 -5.78 -3.76
C THR A 109 -3.54 -5.78 -2.39
N ALA A 110 -3.14 -4.89 -1.48
CA ALA A 110 -3.74 -4.76 -0.15
C ALA A 110 -5.26 -4.51 -0.24
N SER A 111 -5.68 -3.55 -1.08
CA SER A 111 -7.10 -3.25 -1.26
C SER A 111 -7.89 -4.43 -1.82
N LEU A 112 -7.32 -5.15 -2.79
CA LEU A 112 -7.98 -6.33 -3.38
C LEU A 112 -8.11 -7.47 -2.38
N LEU A 113 -7.07 -7.71 -1.57
CA LEU A 113 -7.08 -8.76 -0.54
C LEU A 113 -8.08 -8.41 0.58
N ALA A 114 -8.14 -7.16 1.01
CA ALA A 114 -9.11 -6.69 1.99
C ALA A 114 -10.55 -6.83 1.46
N GLU A 115 -10.80 -6.50 0.20
CA GLU A 115 -12.12 -6.71 -0.43
C GLU A 115 -12.49 -8.20 -0.49
N ARG A 116 -11.55 -9.06 -0.90
CA ARG A 116 -11.75 -10.51 -0.96
C ARG A 116 -12.05 -11.10 0.41
N ALA A 117 -11.27 -10.72 1.43
CA ALA A 117 -11.49 -11.16 2.81
C ALA A 117 -12.85 -10.71 3.35
N GLY A 118 -13.22 -9.45 3.07
CA GLY A 118 -14.53 -8.91 3.45
C GLY A 118 -15.71 -9.62 2.78
N ARG A 119 -15.58 -10.05 1.51
CA ARG A 119 -16.61 -10.87 0.85
C ARG A 119 -16.71 -12.25 1.48
N LEU A 120 -15.57 -12.92 1.66
CA LEU A 120 -15.53 -14.27 2.22
C LEU A 120 -16.12 -14.32 3.64
N GLY A 121 -15.86 -13.29 4.46
CA GLY A 121 -16.46 -13.17 5.79
C GLY A 121 -17.93 -12.76 5.80
N ALA A 122 -18.47 -12.16 4.73
CA ALA A 122 -19.88 -11.76 4.64
C ALA A 122 -20.79 -12.87 4.10
N ASP A 123 -20.23 -13.83 3.34
CA ASP A 123 -20.94 -14.98 2.78
C ASP A 123 -21.00 -16.19 3.75
N ALA A 124 -20.43 -16.04 4.96
CA ALA A 124 -20.39 -17.02 6.05
C ALA A 124 -21.65 -16.99 6.93
#